data_AF-A1UQ27-F1
#
_entry.id   AF-A1UQ27-F1
#
_cell.length_a   1.000
_cell.length_b   1.000
_cell.length_c   1.000
_cell.angle_alpha   90.00
_cell.angle_beta   90.00
_cell.angle_gamma   90.00
#
_symmetry.space_group_name_H-M   'P 1'
#
loop_
_entity.id
_entity.type
_entity.pdbx_description
1 polymer ?
#
loop_
_entity_poly.entity_id
_entity_poly.type
_entity_poly.pdbx_seq_one_letter_code
_entity_poly.pdbx_strand_id
1 'polypeptide(L)' 'MSESEKAKRRVKAVRAIRRSSELEGASSTAATRADQLAYARGTITATELGERVRRRYNVG' A
#
# COMPACT_ATOMS: atom_id res chain seq x y z
N MET A 1 1.78 15.83 14.17
CA MET A 1 0.81 14.74 13.91
C MET A 1 1.18 13.53 14.72
N SER A 2 0.23 13.03 15.50
CA SER A 2 0.35 11.77 16.24
C SER A 2 0.46 10.56 15.29
N GLU A 3 0.96 9.44 15.80
CA GLU A 3 0.99 8.19 15.04
C GLU A 3 -0.40 7.72 14.61
N SER A 4 -1.42 8.00 15.42
CA SER A 4 -2.82 7.73 15.09
C SER A 4 -3.30 8.52 13.88
N GLU A 5 -2.93 9.80 13.76
CA GLU A 5 -3.26 10.61 12.57
C GLU A 5 -2.50 10.14 11.33
N LYS A 6 -1.22 9.77 11.48
CA LYS A 6 -0.43 9.20 10.38
C LYS A 6 -1.03 7.88 9.91
N ALA A 7 -1.42 6.99 10.82
CA ALA A 7 -2.09 5.73 10.49
C ALA A 7 -3.40 5.94 9.72
N LYS A 8 -4.25 6.88 10.16
CA LYS A 8 -5.48 7.25 9.43
C LYS A 8 -5.19 7.71 7.99
N ARG A 9 -4.15 8.53 7.80
CA ARG A 9 -3.72 8.97 6.46
C ARG A 9 -3.26 7.79 5.59
N ARG A 10 -2.43 6.89 6.12
CA ARG A 10 -1.96 5.70 5.40
C ARG A 10 -3.10 4.75 5.01
N VAL A 11 -4.05 4.52 5.92
CA VAL A 11 -5.25 3.71 5.63
C VAL A 11 -6.08 4.32 4.50
N LYS A 12 -6.28 5.66 4.52
CA LYS A 12 -7.00 6.36 3.45
C LYS A 12 -6.30 6.20 2.09
N ALA A 13 -4.97 6.33 2.07
CA ALA A 13 -4.18 6.15 0.86
C ALA A 13 -4.32 4.73 0.28
N VAL A 14 -4.17 3.69 1.12
CA VAL A 14 -4.32 2.29 0.69
C VAL A 14 -5.72 2.01 0.11
N ARG A 15 -6.77 2.54 0.74
CA ARG A 15 -8.14 2.39 0.22
C ARG A 15 -8.32 3.06 -1.14
N ALA A 16 -7.79 4.26 -1.32
CA ALA A 16 -7.88 4.98 -2.59
C ALA A 16 -7.17 4.23 -3.73
N ILE A 17 -5.94 3.75 -3.48
CA ILE A 17 -5.16 2.97 -4.46
C ILE A 17 -5.92 1.71 -4.87
N ARG A 18 -6.40 0.92 -3.90
CA ARG A 18 -7.17 -0.30 -4.18
C ARG A 18 -8.42 -0.01 -4.99
N ARG A 19 -9.15 1.05 -4.65
CA ARG A 19 -10.35 1.46 -5.38
C ARG A 19 -10.02 1.85 -6.82
N SER A 20 -8.92 2.57 -7.06
CA SER A 20 -8.47 2.92 -8.42
C SER A 20 -8.16 1.67 -9.24
N SER A 21 -7.36 0.75 -8.69
CA SER A 21 -7.03 -0.50 -9.38
C SER A 21 -8.27 -1.33 -9.71
N GLU A 22 -9.22 -1.43 -8.78
CA GLU A 22 -10.48 -2.15 -9.00
C GLU A 22 -11.32 -1.50 -10.12
N LEU A 23 -11.35 -0.16 -10.22
CA LEU A 23 -12.02 0.56 -11.31
C LEU A 23 -11.35 0.34 -12.66
N GLU A 24 -10.04 0.10 -12.68
CA GLU A 24 -9.26 -0.24 -13.88
C GLU A 24 -9.35 -1.74 -14.23
N GLY A 25 -10.15 -2.53 -13.49
CA GLY A 25 -10.27 -3.98 -13.67
C GLY A 25 -9.07 -4.78 -13.14
N ALA A 26 -8.12 -4.13 -12.47
CA ALA A 26 -6.95 -4.75 -11.87
C ALA A 26 -7.22 -5.15 -10.41
N SER A 27 -6.63 -6.26 -9.97
CA SER A 27 -6.68 -6.67 -8.56
C SER A 27 -5.26 -6.86 -8.02
N SER A 28 -4.94 -6.16 -6.94
CA SER A 28 -3.68 -6.39 -6.22
C SER A 28 -3.63 -7.81 -5.68
N THR A 29 -2.49 -8.48 -5.89
CA THR A 29 -2.21 -9.82 -5.34
C THR A 29 -2.27 -9.81 -3.81
N ALA A 30 -2.46 -10.99 -3.20
CA ALA A 30 -2.49 -11.14 -1.74
C ALA A 30 -1.21 -10.60 -1.08
N ALA A 31 -0.04 -10.83 -1.69
CA ALA A 31 1.24 -10.32 -1.20
C ALA A 31 1.30 -8.78 -1.21
N THR A 32 0.82 -8.12 -2.27
CA THR A 32 0.74 -6.66 -2.34
C THR A 32 -0.23 -6.10 -1.29
N ARG A 33 -1.35 -6.78 -1.03
CA ARG A 33 -2.29 -6.40 0.03
C ARG A 33 -1.67 -6.52 1.42
N ALA A 34 -0.82 -7.53 1.66
CA ALA A 34 -0.11 -7.69 2.93
C ALA A 34 0.89 -6.54 3.16
N ASP A 35 1.65 -6.14 2.13
CA ASP A 35 2.57 -5.00 2.24
C ASP A 35 1.81 -3.68 2.47
N GLN A 36 0.68 -3.46 1.81
CA GLN A 36 -0.19 -2.30 2.03
C GLN A 36 -0.72 -2.24 3.47
N LEU A 37 -1.06 -3.40 4.06
CA LEU A 37 -1.47 -3.50 5.47
C LEU A 37 -0.33 -3.17 6.43
N ALA A 38 0.88 -3.68 6.15
CA ALA A 38 2.08 -3.35 6.93
C ALA A 38 2.37 -1.84 6.88
N TYR A 39 2.24 -1.21 5.71
CA TYR A 39 2.36 0.23 5.55
C TYR A 39 1.27 0.98 6.34
N ALA A 40 0.01 0.55 6.25
CA ALA A 40 -1.09 1.17 7.00
C ALA A 40 -0.82 1.17 8.51
N ARG A 41 -0.33 0.03 9.04
CA ARG A 41 0.08 -0.12 10.45
C ARG A 41 1.33 0.67 10.82
N GLY A 42 2.11 1.13 9.85
CA GLY A 42 3.38 1.82 10.07
C GLY A 42 4.56 0.88 10.31
N THR A 43 4.39 -0.41 10.06
CA THR A 43 5.46 -1.42 10.17
C THR A 43 6.50 -1.28 9.07
N ILE A 44 6.11 -0.73 7.91
CA ILE A 44 7.02 -0.37 6.82
C ILE A 44 6.73 1.05 6.33
N THR A 45 7.73 1.67 5.74
CA THR A 45 7.67 2.98 5.10
C THR A 45 7.05 2.89 3.70
N ALA A 46 6.72 4.05 3.12
CA ALA A 46 6.25 4.13 1.74
C ALA A 46 7.33 3.67 0.74
N THR A 47 8.61 3.97 1.03
CA THR A 47 9.76 3.56 0.22
C THR A 47 9.87 2.03 0.17
N GLU A 48 9.82 1.37 1.33
CA GLU A 48 9.88 -0.09 1.42
C GLU A 48 8.68 -0.75 0.72
N LEU A 49 7.47 -0.18 0.85
CA LEU A 49 6.30 -0.65 0.10
C LEU A 49 6.55 -0.56 -1.41
N GLY A 50 7.04 0.58 -1.90
CA GLY A 50 7.33 0.81 -3.31
C GLY A 50 8.39 -0.14 -3.86
N GLU A 51 9.47 -0.39 -3.12
CA GLU A 51 10.50 -1.37 -3.51
C GLU A 51 9.96 -2.79 -3.56
N ARG A 52 9.17 -3.22 -2.57
CA ARG A 52 8.59 -4.58 -2.54
C ARG A 52 7.65 -4.81 -3.72
N VAL A 53 6.82 -3.82 -4.03
CA VAL A 53 5.94 -3.86 -5.20
C VAL A 53 6.76 -3.90 -6.49
N ARG A 54 7.76 -3.04 -6.64
CA ARG A 54 8.63 -3.02 -7.83
C ARG A 54 9.36 -4.33 -8.06
N ARG A 55 9.99 -4.88 -7.01
CA ARG A 55 10.64 -6.21 -7.05
C ARG A 55 9.66 -7.31 -7.45
N ARG A 56 8.41 -7.26 -6.97
CA ARG A 56 7.39 -8.28 -7.26
C ARG A 56 6.92 -8.26 -8.72
N TYR A 57 6.75 -7.07 -9.29
CA TYR A 57 6.27 -6.90 -10.66
C TYR A 57 7.41 -6.71 -11.67
N ASN A 58 8.66 -6.83 -11.23
CA ASN A 58 9.88 -6.60 -12.03
C ASN A 58 9.85 -5.28 -12.82
N VAL A 59 9.29 -4.23 -12.21
CA VAL A 59 9.27 -2.87 -12.76
C VAL A 59 10.37 -2.08 -12.09
N GLY A 60 11.40 -1.71 -12.86
CA GLY A 60 12.54 -0.89 -12.43
C GLY A 60 12.14 0.56 -12.22
#